data_AF-A0A1X0N026-F1
#
_entry.id   AF-A0A1X0N026-F1
#
_cell.length_a   1.000
_cell.length_b   1.000
_cell.length_c   1.000
_cell.angle_alpha   90.00
_cell.angle_beta   90.00
_cell.angle_gamma   90.00
#
_symmetry.space_group_name_H-M   'P 1'
#
loop_
_entity.id
_entity.type
_entity.pdbx_description
1 polymer ?
#
loop_
_entity_poly.entity_id
_entity_poly.type
_entity_poly.pdbx_seq_one_letter_code
_entity_poly.pdbx_strand_id
1 'polypeptide(L)' 'MPHTIVDPTLKSKYLWWNTLAQVERFQDCSGKNTYYQYDDRHHLVAVTDALNQTYPLHEP' A
#
# COMPACT_ATOMS: atom_id res chain seq x y z
N MET A 1 -14.81 -5.13 -2.14
CA MET A 1 -14.84 -6.20 -1.11
C MET A 1 -13.40 -6.46 -0.68
N PRO A 2 -13.00 -6.39 0.60
CA PRO A 2 -11.60 -6.59 0.95
C PRO A 2 -11.30 -8.09 1.13
N HIS A 3 -10.43 -8.63 0.30
CA HIS A 3 -9.78 -9.92 0.49
C HIS A 3 -8.73 -9.84 1.61
N THR A 4 -9.02 -10.46 2.76
CA THR A 4 -8.05 -10.54 3.86
C THR A 4 -7.17 -11.76 3.68
N ILE A 5 -5.86 -11.58 3.53
CA ILE A 5 -4.86 -12.66 3.60
C ILE A 5 -4.39 -12.73 5.06
N VAL A 6 -4.78 -13.78 5.78
CA VAL A 6 -4.30 -14.04 7.15
C VAL A 6 -3.18 -15.09 7.07
N ASP A 7 -1.95 -14.65 7.32
CA ASP A 7 -0.79 -15.55 7.49
C ASP A 7 -0.87 -16.29 8.85
N PRO A 8 -0.37 -17.53 9.01
CA PRO A 8 -0.53 -18.36 10.22
C PRO A 8 0.22 -17.87 11.47
N THR A 9 0.92 -16.73 11.39
CA THR A 9 1.78 -16.21 12.47
C THR A 9 1.16 -15.05 13.24
N LEU A 10 -0.13 -14.75 13.05
CA LEU A 10 -0.79 -13.53 13.58
C LEU A 10 -0.11 -12.22 13.11
N LYS A 11 0.81 -12.31 12.14
CA LYS A 11 1.36 -11.17 11.42
C LYS A 11 0.42 -10.80 10.29
N SER A 12 -0.78 -10.33 10.65
CA SER A 12 -1.78 -9.87 9.69
C SER A 12 -1.20 -8.73 8.87
N LYS A 13 -1.16 -8.90 7.54
CA LYS A 13 -0.83 -7.85 6.58
C LYS A 13 -2.09 -7.59 5.76
N TYR A 14 -2.67 -6.41 5.91
CA TYR A 14 -3.86 -6.05 5.13
C TYR A 14 -3.42 -5.27 3.90
N LEU A 15 -3.94 -5.65 2.74
CA LEU A 15 -3.70 -4.98 1.48
C LEU A 15 -5.06 -4.55 0.92
N TRP A 16 -5.12 -3.32 0.46
CA TRP A 16 -6.26 -2.80 -0.31
C TRP A 16 -5.78 -2.55 -1.72
N TRP A 17 -6.63 -2.93 -2.68
CA TRP A 17 -6.28 -2.87 -4.08
C TRP A 17 -7.33 -2.08 -4.84
N ASN A 18 -6.88 -1.29 -5.81
CA ASN A 18 -7.75 -0.62 -6.76
C ASN A 18 -8.29 -1.60 -7.81
N THR A 19 -9.15 -1.10 -8.69
CA THR A 19 -9.74 -1.87 -9.80
C THR A 19 -8.73 -2.40 -10.82
N LEU A 20 -7.50 -1.87 -10.80
CA LEU A 20 -6.39 -2.26 -11.67
C LEU A 20 -5.48 -3.31 -11.03
N ALA A 21 -5.87 -3.87 -9.88
CA ALA A 21 -5.06 -4.78 -9.10
C ALA A 21 -3.70 -4.18 -8.69
N GLN A 22 -3.67 -2.89 -8.37
CA GLN A 22 -2.54 -2.22 -7.73
C GLN A 22 -2.84 -1.97 -6.25
N VAL A 23 -1.83 -2.01 -5.38
CA VAL A 23 -1.99 -1.83 -3.94
C VAL A 23 -2.18 -0.34 -3.64
N GLU A 24 -3.32 0.09 -3.12
CA GLU A 24 -3.54 1.47 -2.68
C GLU A 24 -3.06 1.70 -1.25
N ARG A 25 -3.21 0.68 -0.41
CA ARG A 25 -2.87 0.72 1.01
C ARG A 25 -2.32 -0.61 1.46
N PHE A 26 -1.36 -0.53 2.35
CA PHE A 26 -0.80 -1.65 3.09
C PHE A 26 -0.88 -1.33 4.58
N GLN A 27 -1.35 -2.27 5.40
CA GLN A 27 -1.30 -2.16 6.85
C GLN A 27 -0.47 -3.29 7.41
N ASP A 28 0.54 -2.93 8.21
CA ASP A 28 1.36 -3.91 8.92
C ASP A 28 0.69 -4.40 10.22
N CYS A 29 1.32 -5.37 10.87
CA CYS A 29 0.80 -6.03 12.06
C CYS A 29 0.73 -5.11 13.30
N SER A 30 1.38 -3.95 13.25
CA SER A 30 1.30 -2.90 14.27
C SER A 30 0.17 -1.89 14.01
N GLY A 31 -0.63 -2.11 12.96
CA GLY A 31 -1.74 -1.23 12.58
C GLY A 31 -1.31 -0.01 11.76
N LYS A 32 -0.02 0.10 11.46
CA LYS A 32 0.58 1.19 10.69
C LYS A 32 0.24 1.07 9.21
N ASN A 33 -0.15 2.18 8.59
CA ASN A 33 -0.58 2.22 7.20
C ASN A 33 0.47 2.85 6.30
N THR A 34 0.73 2.23 5.16
CA THR A 34 1.50 2.77 4.05
C THR A 34 0.57 2.94 2.86
N TYR A 35 0.61 4.09 2.19
CA TYR A 35 -0.19 4.40 1.01
C TYR A 35 0.69 4.50 -0.22
N TYR A 36 0.14 4.09 -1.36
CA TYR A 36 0.83 4.07 -2.64
C TYR A 36 0.02 4.88 -3.65
N GLN A 37 0.71 5.74 -4.40
CA GLN A 37 0.12 6.59 -5.42
C GLN A 37 0.68 6.23 -6.77
N TYR A 38 -0.21 6.07 -7.75
CA TYR A 38 0.12 5.72 -9.11
C TYR A 38 -0.29 6.85 -10.06
N ASP A 39 0.44 7.01 -11.15
CA ASP A 39 0.03 7.89 -12.25
C ASP A 39 -0.94 7.20 -13.22
N ASP A 40 -1.39 7.95 -14.22
CA ASP A 40 -2.28 7.45 -15.29
C ASP A 40 -1.64 6.35 -16.16
N ARG A 41 -0.32 6.20 -16.10
CA ARG A 41 0.44 5.15 -16.78
C ARG A 41 0.64 3.91 -15.91
N HIS A 42 0.02 3.88 -14.73
CA HIS A 42 0.12 2.80 -13.75
C HIS A 42 1.50 2.67 -13.10
N HIS A 43 2.33 3.71 -13.15
CA HIS A 43 3.63 3.76 -12.49
C HIS A 43 3.49 4.30 -11.07
N LEU A 44 4.24 3.73 -10.12
CA LEU A 44 4.23 4.17 -8.73
C LEU A 44 5.03 5.48 -8.60
N VAL A 45 4.34 6.58 -8.29
CA VAL A 45 4.93 7.93 -8.24
C VAL A 45 5.18 8.45 -6.83
N ALA A 46 4.53 7.88 -5.81
CA ALA A 46 4.80 8.24 -4.43
C ALA A 46 4.37 7.16 -3.45
N VAL A 47 5.05 7.12 -2.30
CA VAL A 47 4.72 6.26 -1.18
C VAL A 47 4.61 7.13 0.08
N THR A 48 3.50 7.04 0.81
CA THR A 48 3.35 7.69 2.11
C THR A 48 3.45 6.63 3.20
N ASP A 49 4.44 6.78 4.09
CA ASP A 49 4.67 5.83 5.16
C ASP A 49 3.71 6.02 6.34
N ALA A 50 3.87 5.16 7.36
CA ALA A 50 3.05 5.19 8.56
C ALA A 50 3.29 6.39 9.49
N LEU A 51 4.38 7.13 9.29
CA LEU A 51 4.63 8.41 9.94
C LEU A 51 4.06 9.58 9.13
N ASN A 52 3.27 9.28 8.10
CA ASN A 52 2.67 10.25 7.18
C ASN A 52 3.74 11.05 6.40
N GLN A 53 4.92 10.44 6.18
CA GLN A 53 6.00 10.97 5.35
C GLN A 53 5.84 10.47 3.93
N THR A 54 5.74 11.39 2.97
CA THR A 54 5.61 11.06 1.55
C THR A 54 6.96 11.10 0.85
N TYR A 55 7.30 10.00 0.19
CA TYR A 55 8.49 9.83 -0.61
C TYR A 55 8.07 9.78 -2.09
N PRO A 56 8.27 10.88 -2.86
CA PRO A 56 8.02 10.86 -4.29
C PRO A 56 9.08 10.00 -5.00
N LEU A 57 8.62 9.11 -5.85
CA LEU A 57 9.43 8.31 -6.75
C LEU A 57 9.48 9.06 -8.09
N HIS A 58 10.49 9.90 -8.25
CA HIS A 58 10.77 10.51 -9.54
C HIS A 58 11.36 9.45 -10.48
N GLU A 59 10.66 9.14 -11.57
CA GLU A 59 11.31 8.56 -12.74
C GLU A 59 12.20 9.66 -13.38
N PRO A 60 13.51 9.42 -13.58
CA PRO A 60 14.39 10.35 -14.27
C PRO A 60 14.11 10.44 -15.78
#